data_AF-A0A2M7FLB2-F1
#
_entry.id   AF-A0A2M7FLB2-F1
#
_cell.length_a   1.000
_cell.length_b   1.000
_cell.length_c   1.000
_cell.angle_alpha   90.00
_cell.angle_beta   90.00
_cell.angle_gamma   90.00
#
_symmetry.space_group_name_H-M   'P 1'
#
loop_
_entity.id
_entity.type
_entity.pdbx_description
1 polymer ?
#
loop_
_entity_poly.entity_id
_entity_poly.type
_entity_poly.pdbx_seq_one_letter_code
_entity_poly.pdbx_strand_id
1 'polypeptide(L)'
;MRRKAKTKSLSFTKVLELIGKPAFFLFTIVVVSLATFLQLIKFPSLKLPNPKPRKRKASVWRTFLKRNSWLQAKKGSPAGDRRVLMGTLLVFIFIFFAFNIYYFILRDLPSITLLTDSPPSLSTKIYDRSGELLYQIYKDENRSLIKLDQLPKYLKDATLATEDKNFYHHFGVDPLGIIRATF
;
A
#
# COMPACT_ATOMS: atom_id res chain seq x y z
N MET A 1 -26.16 -38.65 -20.84
CA MET A 1 -25.02 -38.23 -19.98
C MET A 1 -25.12 -36.73 -19.68
N ARG A 2 -25.52 -36.33 -18.47
CA ARG A 2 -25.73 -34.91 -18.09
C ARG A 2 -24.70 -34.52 -17.03
N ARG A 3 -23.67 -33.76 -17.41
CA ARG A 3 -22.65 -33.26 -16.47
C ARG A 3 -23.27 -32.14 -15.63
N LYS A 4 -23.44 -32.36 -14.33
CA LYS A 4 -23.85 -31.33 -13.36
C LYS A 4 -22.70 -30.33 -13.21
N ALA A 5 -22.90 -29.11 -13.67
CA ALA A 5 -22.01 -27.99 -13.41
C ALA A 5 -22.05 -27.68 -11.91
N LYS A 6 -20.90 -27.85 -11.24
CA LYS A 6 -20.72 -27.49 -9.83
C LYS A 6 -20.52 -25.98 -9.79
N THR A 7 -21.61 -25.24 -9.60
CA THR A 7 -21.57 -23.79 -9.36
C THR A 7 -20.77 -23.55 -8.08
N LYS A 8 -19.58 -22.93 -8.19
CA LYS A 8 -18.84 -22.43 -7.03
C LYS A 8 -19.65 -21.28 -6.44
N SER A 9 -20.58 -21.59 -5.53
CA SER A 9 -21.27 -20.55 -4.77
C SER A 9 -20.22 -19.78 -3.96
N LEU A 10 -20.21 -18.46 -4.18
CA LEU A 10 -19.36 -17.55 -3.44
C LEU A 10 -19.87 -17.58 -1.98
N SER A 11 -19.23 -18.39 -1.14
CA SER A 11 -19.63 -18.50 0.27
C SER A 11 -19.63 -17.11 0.88
N PHE A 12 -20.70 -16.75 1.58
CA PHE A 12 -20.83 -15.47 2.29
C PHE A 12 -19.61 -15.20 3.17
N THR A 13 -19.00 -16.26 3.71
CA THR A 13 -17.76 -16.19 4.50
C THR A 13 -16.55 -15.64 3.73
N LYS A 14 -16.40 -15.94 2.43
CA LYS A 14 -15.31 -15.41 1.60
C LYS A 14 -15.51 -13.93 1.23
N VAL A 15 -16.76 -13.53 1.02
CA VAL A 15 -17.12 -12.11 0.79
C VAL A 15 -16.87 -11.31 2.07
N LEU A 16 -17.25 -11.87 3.21
CA LEU A 16 -17.00 -11.27 4.52
C LEU A 16 -15.50 -11.18 4.85
N GLU A 17 -14.69 -12.16 4.42
CA GLU A 17 -13.23 -12.11 4.57
C GLU A 17 -12.58 -11.04 3.67
N LEU A 18 -13.08 -10.87 2.45
CA LEU A 18 -12.55 -9.92 1.46
C LEU A 18 -12.85 -8.47 1.88
N ILE A 19 -14.03 -8.23 2.44
CA ILE A 19 -14.43 -6.91 2.96
C ILE A 19 -13.84 -6.68 4.37
N GLY A 20 -13.79 -7.73 5.18
CA GLY A 20 -13.45 -7.65 6.61
C GLY A 20 -11.98 -7.36 6.88
N LYS A 21 -11.04 -7.92 6.10
CA LYS A 21 -9.60 -7.69 6.31
C LYS A 21 -9.20 -6.21 6.15
N PRO A 22 -9.52 -5.52 5.03
CA PRO A 22 -9.17 -4.10 4.88
C PRO A 22 -9.96 -3.21 5.85
N ALA A 23 -11.22 -3.52 6.14
CA ALA A 23 -12.01 -2.77 7.13
C ALA A 23 -11.43 -2.90 8.56
N PHE A 24 -10.95 -4.09 8.92
CA PHE A 24 -10.26 -4.32 10.19
C PHE A 24 -8.96 -3.53 10.29
N PHE A 25 -8.14 -3.51 9.23
CA PHE A 25 -6.92 -2.69 9.21
C PHE A 25 -7.22 -1.20 9.34
N LEU A 26 -8.22 -0.67 8.62
CA LEU A 26 -8.65 0.73 8.77
C LEU A 26 -9.16 1.01 10.19
N PHE A 27 -9.96 0.11 10.76
CA PHE A 27 -10.43 0.24 12.13
C PHE A 27 -9.29 0.25 13.15
N THR A 28 -8.29 -0.63 13.01
CA THR A 28 -7.13 -0.64 13.91
C THR A 28 -6.32 0.65 13.82
N ILE A 29 -6.12 1.20 12.62
CA ILE A 29 -5.42 2.48 12.42
C ILE A 29 -6.20 3.63 13.09
N VAL A 30 -7.53 3.66 12.93
CA VAL A 30 -8.40 4.66 13.58
C VAL A 30 -8.36 4.53 15.10
N VAL A 31 -8.43 3.31 15.64
CA VAL A 31 -8.40 3.07 17.09
C VAL A 31 -7.04 3.43 17.69
N VAL A 32 -5.94 3.07 17.04
CA VAL A 32 -4.57 3.43 17.48
C VAL A 32 -4.38 4.94 17.40
N SER A 33 -4.84 5.58 16.32
CA SER A 33 -4.79 7.04 16.17
C SER A 33 -5.62 7.75 17.25
N LEU A 34 -6.84 7.28 17.54
CA LEU A 34 -7.68 7.82 18.61
C LEU A 34 -7.09 7.61 20.00
N ALA A 35 -6.50 6.44 20.27
CA ALA A 35 -5.84 6.16 21.55
C ALA A 35 -4.62 7.08 21.77
N THR A 36 -3.80 7.27 20.73
CA THR A 36 -2.66 8.20 20.79
C THR A 36 -3.11 9.66 20.93
N PHE A 37 -4.23 10.03 20.30
CA PHE A 37 -4.85 11.35 20.44
C PHE A 37 -5.38 11.61 21.86
N LEU A 38 -6.04 10.62 22.47
CA LEU A 38 -6.51 10.71 23.86
C LEU A 38 -5.33 10.80 24.85
N GLN A 39 -4.21 10.12 24.57
CA GLN A 39 -2.98 10.27 25.36
C GLN A 39 -2.37 11.68 25.27
N LEU A 40 -2.61 12.39 24.16
CA LEU A 40 -2.21 13.78 23.95
C LEU A 40 -3.12 14.77 24.70
N ILE A 41 -4.40 14.46 24.87
CA ILE A 41 -5.34 15.23 25.71
C ILE A 41 -5.08 14.84 27.18
N LYS A 42 -3.92 15.23 27.72
CA LYS A 42 -3.73 15.19 29.18
C LYS A 42 -4.60 16.29 29.80
N PHE A 43 -5.75 15.89 30.38
CA PHE A 43 -6.64 16.80 31.09
C PHE A 43 -5.85 17.57 32.16
N PRO A 44 -5.88 18.92 32.15
CA PRO A 44 -5.30 19.68 33.24
C PRO A 44 -6.09 19.35 34.51
N SER A 45 -5.42 18.77 35.51
CA SER A 45 -6.03 18.47 36.80
C SER A 45 -6.71 19.73 37.34
N LEU A 46 -8.02 19.70 37.54
CA LEU A 46 -8.81 20.80 38.08
C LEU A 46 -8.28 21.12 39.49
N LYS A 47 -7.44 22.16 39.60
CA LYS A 47 -6.90 22.61 40.89
C LYS A 47 -8.03 23.32 41.63
N LEU A 48 -8.68 22.61 42.55
CA LEU A 48 -9.59 23.23 43.50
C LEU A 48 -8.83 24.32 44.28
N PRO A 49 -9.44 25.51 44.50
CA PRO A 49 -8.82 26.55 45.30
C PRO A 49 -8.58 26.01 46.71
N ASN A 50 -7.31 26.02 47.11
CA ASN A 50 -6.87 25.53 48.42
C ASN A 50 -7.46 26.44 49.52
N PRO A 51 -8.21 25.94 50.52
CA PRO A 51 -8.69 26.78 51.60
C PRO A 51 -7.51 27.43 52.32
N LYS A 52 -7.56 28.76 52.50
CA LYS A 52 -6.47 29.55 53.10
C LYS A 52 -6.06 28.94 54.46
N PRO A 53 -4.79 28.56 54.67
CA PRO A 53 -4.36 28.06 55.96
C PRO A 53 -4.38 29.19 57.00
N ARG A 54 -4.99 28.92 58.16
CA ARG A 54 -5.03 29.80 59.32
C ARG A 54 -3.60 30.12 59.77
N LYS A 55 -3.26 31.41 59.87
CA LYS A 55 -1.91 31.89 60.20
C LYS A 55 -1.44 31.33 61.56
N ARG A 56 -0.57 30.32 61.54
CA ARG A 56 0.26 29.92 62.68
C ARG A 56 1.70 30.33 62.40
N LYS A 57 2.33 31.05 63.34
CA LYS A 57 3.69 31.60 63.23
C LYS A 57 4.68 30.46 62.92
N ALA A 58 5.28 30.46 61.73
CA ALA A 58 6.32 29.52 61.35
C ALA A 58 7.65 30.27 61.25
N SER A 59 8.51 29.97 62.23
CA SER A 59 9.87 30.45 62.42
C SER A 59 10.82 29.88 61.35
N VAL A 60 11.79 30.72 60.96
CA VAL A 60 13.17 30.46 60.48
C VAL A 60 13.41 29.48 59.30
N TRP A 61 12.57 28.47 59.06
CA TRP A 61 12.73 27.48 58.00
C TRP A 61 12.32 27.95 56.60
N ARG A 62 11.66 29.11 56.48
CA ARG A 62 11.25 29.67 55.17
C ARG A 62 12.42 30.26 54.38
N THR A 63 13.50 30.63 55.05
CA THR A 63 14.70 31.21 54.42
C THR A 63 15.63 30.13 53.86
N PHE A 64 15.53 28.88 54.35
CA PHE A 64 16.33 27.76 53.86
C PHE A 64 15.71 27.08 52.63
N LEU A 65 14.37 27.03 52.55
CA LEU A 65 13.65 26.44 51.41
C LEU A 65 13.57 27.36 50.17
N LYS A 66 14.07 28.60 50.26
CA LYS A 66 14.21 29.53 49.12
C LYS A 66 15.57 29.46 48.43
N ARG A 67 16.36 28.40 48.66
CA ARG A 67 17.68 28.23 48.05
C ARG A 67 17.71 27.42 46.74
N ASN A 68 16.60 26.77 46.36
CA ASN A 68 16.50 25.99 45.11
C ASN A 68 15.32 26.42 44.22
N SER A 69 15.00 27.73 44.17
CA SER A 69 13.93 28.26 43.30
C SER A 69 14.28 28.26 41.81
N TRP A 70 15.48 27.82 41.40
CA TRP A 70 15.85 27.62 39.99
C TRP A 70 15.43 26.26 39.43
N LEU A 71 14.91 25.33 40.26
CA LEU A 71 14.41 24.02 39.79
C LEU A 71 12.92 24.03 39.39
N GLN A 72 12.22 25.16 39.54
CA GLN A 72 10.76 25.21 39.34
C GLN A 72 10.26 26.06 38.16
N ALA A 73 11.11 26.56 37.27
CA ALA A 73 10.63 27.45 36.20
C ALA A 73 11.30 27.27 34.82
N LYS A 74 11.58 26.04 34.41
CA LYS A 74 11.68 25.68 32.99
C LYS A 74 11.16 24.26 32.74
N LYS A 75 9.96 23.95 33.26
CA LYS A 75 9.18 22.85 32.70
C LYS A 75 8.44 23.42 31.49
N GLY A 76 9.18 23.57 30.38
CA GLY A 76 8.58 23.84 29.08
C GLY A 76 7.40 22.89 28.93
N SER A 77 6.21 23.46 28.80
CA SER A 77 4.97 22.74 28.63
C SER A 77 5.18 21.64 27.59
N PRO A 78 4.66 20.40 27.79
CA PRO A 78 4.55 19.43 26.71
C PRO A 78 3.36 19.82 25.83
N ALA A 79 3.19 21.13 25.58
CA ALA A 79 2.29 21.63 24.57
C ALA A 79 2.92 21.15 23.27
N GLY A 80 2.49 19.96 22.83
CA GLY A 80 2.95 19.33 21.60
C GLY A 80 2.99 20.42 20.55
N ASP A 81 4.22 20.76 20.14
CA ASP A 81 4.45 21.90 19.27
C ASP A 81 3.49 21.70 18.09
N ARG A 82 2.59 22.66 17.87
CA ARG A 82 1.54 22.61 16.84
C ARG A 82 2.10 22.18 15.47
N ARG A 83 3.39 22.43 15.25
CA ARG A 83 4.19 21.97 14.10
C ARG A 83 4.35 20.46 14.03
N VAL A 84 4.62 19.78 15.15
CA VAL A 84 4.70 18.32 15.26
C VAL A 84 3.32 17.70 14.99
N LEU A 85 2.25 18.27 15.56
CA LEU A 85 0.88 17.80 15.33
C LEU A 85 0.44 17.96 13.86
N MET A 86 0.75 19.11 13.27
CA MET A 86 0.47 19.38 11.86
C MET A 86 1.30 18.48 10.93
N GLY A 87 2.57 18.22 11.28
CA GLY A 87 3.42 17.28 10.57
C GLY A 87 2.88 15.85 10.60
N THR A 88 2.44 15.36 11.77
CA THR A 88 1.81 14.04 11.86
C THR A 88 0.52 13.95 11.04
N LEU A 89 -0.33 14.99 11.07
CA LEU A 89 -1.56 15.02 10.29
C LEU A 89 -1.28 14.91 8.78
N LEU A 90 -0.28 15.64 8.28
CA LEU A 90 0.10 15.62 6.86
C LEU A 90 0.58 14.23 6.42
N VAL A 91 1.34 13.52 7.26
CA VAL A 91 1.78 12.14 6.98
C VAL A 91 0.58 11.20 6.87
N PHE A 92 -0.39 11.30 7.79
CA PHE A 92 -1.60 10.48 7.72
C PHE A 92 -2.45 10.76 6.47
N ILE A 93 -2.59 12.04 6.10
CA ILE A 93 -3.27 12.44 4.88
C ILE A 93 -2.56 11.84 3.66
N PHE A 94 -1.24 11.95 3.58
CA PHE A 94 -0.46 11.38 2.48
C PHE A 94 -0.65 9.86 2.36
N ILE A 95 -0.55 9.13 3.47
CA ILE A 95 -0.78 7.67 3.50
C ILE A 95 -2.20 7.33 3.07
N PHE A 96 -3.20 8.09 3.53
CA PHE A 96 -4.60 7.88 3.16
C PHE A 96 -4.81 8.05 1.65
N PHE A 97 -4.28 9.11 1.05
CA PHE A 97 -4.38 9.33 -0.39
C PHE A 97 -3.61 8.27 -1.19
N ALA A 98 -2.39 7.92 -0.79
CA ALA A 98 -1.59 6.88 -1.44
C ALA A 98 -2.31 5.52 -1.43
N PHE A 99 -2.91 5.16 -0.29
CA PHE A 99 -3.69 3.93 -0.18
C PHE A 99 -4.93 3.94 -1.08
N ASN A 100 -5.67 5.06 -1.14
CA ASN A 100 -6.83 5.19 -2.01
C ASN A 100 -6.45 5.09 -3.49
N ILE A 101 -5.36 5.74 -3.91
CA ILE A 101 -4.85 5.64 -5.29
C ILE A 101 -4.45 4.19 -5.61
N TYR A 102 -3.69 3.56 -4.72
CA TYR A 102 -3.28 2.15 -4.86
C TYR A 102 -4.50 1.23 -5.00
N TYR A 103 -5.51 1.39 -4.14
CA TYR A 103 -6.74 0.60 -4.20
C TYR A 103 -7.53 0.86 -5.47
N PHE A 104 -7.67 2.13 -5.89
CA PHE A 104 -8.42 2.50 -7.09
C PHE A 104 -7.79 1.94 -8.37
N ILE A 105 -6.45 1.95 -8.46
CA ILE A 105 -5.73 1.39 -9.62
C ILE A 105 -5.85 -0.14 -9.65
N LEU A 106 -5.78 -0.80 -8.51
CA LEU A 106 -5.71 -2.27 -8.46
C LEU A 106 -7.06 -2.98 -8.37
N ARG A 107 -8.14 -2.30 -7.98
CA ARG A 107 -9.46 -2.94 -7.82
C ARG A 107 -9.99 -3.55 -9.12
N ASP A 108 -9.63 -2.96 -10.26
CA ASP A 108 -10.14 -3.34 -11.58
C ASP A 108 -9.16 -4.31 -12.30
N LEU A 109 -8.08 -4.74 -11.63
CA LEU A 109 -7.09 -5.63 -12.23
C LEU A 109 -7.66 -7.06 -12.33
N PRO A 110 -7.71 -7.66 -13.53
CA PRO A 110 -8.09 -9.05 -13.68
C PRO A 110 -7.10 -9.97 -12.98
N SER A 111 -7.58 -11.12 -12.50
CA SER A 111 -6.72 -12.09 -11.84
C SER A 111 -5.69 -12.66 -12.82
N ILE A 112 -4.44 -12.77 -12.37
CA ILE A 112 -3.31 -13.29 -13.17
C ILE A 112 -3.58 -14.72 -13.68
N THR A 113 -4.43 -15.48 -12.98
CA THR A 113 -4.85 -16.83 -13.39
C THR A 113 -5.46 -16.87 -14.78
N LEU A 114 -6.11 -15.79 -15.24
CA LEU A 114 -6.69 -15.73 -16.59
C LEU A 114 -5.63 -15.85 -17.69
N LEU A 115 -4.40 -15.38 -17.43
CA LEU A 115 -3.27 -15.50 -18.38
C LEU A 115 -2.70 -16.91 -18.43
N THR A 116 -2.86 -17.69 -17.36
CA THR A 116 -2.40 -19.09 -17.31
C THR A 116 -3.44 -20.03 -17.91
N ASP A 117 -4.71 -19.77 -17.64
CA ASP A 117 -5.81 -20.66 -18.00
C ASP A 117 -6.36 -20.42 -19.42
N SER A 118 -6.06 -19.27 -20.03
CA SER A 118 -6.49 -18.92 -21.39
C SER A 118 -5.29 -18.90 -22.34
N PRO A 119 -4.96 -20.02 -23.01
CA PRO A 119 -3.91 -20.00 -24.02
C PRO A 119 -4.33 -19.06 -25.17
N PRO A 120 -3.37 -18.35 -25.79
CA PRO A 120 -3.66 -17.44 -26.89
C PRO A 120 -4.28 -18.19 -28.08
N SER A 121 -5.09 -17.49 -28.88
CA SER A 121 -5.60 -18.00 -30.15
C SER A 121 -4.45 -18.35 -31.09
N LEU A 122 -4.42 -19.61 -31.55
CA LEU A 122 -3.43 -20.10 -32.50
C LEU A 122 -4.11 -20.48 -33.80
N SER A 123 -3.36 -20.37 -34.88
CA SER A 123 -3.83 -20.86 -36.18
C SER A 123 -3.65 -22.36 -36.30
N THR A 124 -4.61 -23.04 -36.90
CA THR A 124 -4.50 -24.44 -37.28
C THR A 124 -3.76 -24.53 -38.60
N LYS A 125 -2.69 -25.34 -38.66
CA LYS A 125 -1.88 -25.55 -39.87
C LYS A 125 -2.13 -26.96 -40.42
N ILE A 126 -2.47 -27.04 -41.71
CA ILE A 126 -2.67 -28.28 -42.45
C ILE A 126 -1.43 -28.52 -43.30
N TYR A 127 -0.78 -29.66 -43.11
CA TYR A 127 0.42 -30.05 -43.84
C TYR A 127 0.14 -31.25 -44.74
N ASP A 128 0.93 -31.40 -45.80
CA ASP A 128 0.92 -32.59 -46.63
C ASP A 128 1.73 -33.74 -46.00
N ARG A 129 1.90 -34.87 -46.73
CA ARG A 129 2.70 -36.01 -46.27
C ARG A 129 4.21 -35.75 -46.24
N SER A 130 4.70 -34.73 -46.93
CA SER A 130 6.11 -34.33 -46.96
C SER A 130 6.45 -33.28 -45.89
N GLY A 131 5.43 -32.72 -45.21
CA GLY A 131 5.57 -31.67 -44.20
C GLY A 131 5.46 -30.25 -44.76
N GLU A 132 5.07 -30.09 -46.02
CA GLU A 132 4.80 -28.80 -46.64
C GLU A 132 3.47 -28.23 -46.16
N LEU A 133 3.45 -26.94 -45.81
CA LEU A 133 2.25 -26.26 -45.34
C LEU A 133 1.29 -26.04 -46.52
N LEU A 134 0.14 -26.71 -46.50
CA LEU A 134 -0.88 -26.58 -47.53
C LEU A 134 -1.85 -25.44 -47.25
N TYR A 135 -2.28 -25.31 -45.99
CA TYR A 135 -3.29 -24.33 -45.62
C TYR A 135 -3.21 -23.96 -44.14
N GLN A 136 -3.63 -22.75 -43.82
CA GLN A 136 -3.67 -22.26 -42.44
C GLN A 136 -5.05 -21.67 -42.16
N ILE A 137 -5.73 -22.22 -41.15
CA ILE A 137 -7.06 -21.78 -40.71
C ILE A 137 -6.87 -20.90 -39.48
N TYR A 138 -7.35 -19.66 -39.56
CA TYR A 138 -7.41 -18.73 -38.44
C TYR A 138 -8.62 -17.82 -38.57
N LYS A 139 -9.03 -17.23 -37.45
CA LYS A 139 -10.16 -16.30 -37.41
C LYS A 139 -9.66 -14.86 -37.51
N ASP A 140 -9.17 -14.32 -36.38
CA ASP A 140 -8.75 -12.92 -36.28
C ASP A 140 -7.22 -12.76 -36.29
N GLU A 141 -6.48 -13.82 -35.91
CA GLU A 141 -5.05 -13.73 -35.67
C GLU A 141 -4.28 -14.88 -36.32
N ASN A 142 -3.27 -14.54 -37.14
CA ASN A 142 -2.33 -15.50 -37.68
C ASN A 142 -1.14 -15.65 -36.72
N ARG A 143 -1.20 -16.65 -35.83
CA ARG A 143 -0.19 -16.89 -34.78
C ARG A 143 0.37 -18.29 -34.86
N SER A 144 1.70 -18.38 -34.73
CA SER A 144 2.45 -19.64 -34.62
C SER A 144 3.22 -19.65 -33.31
N LEU A 145 3.03 -20.66 -32.48
CA LEU A 145 3.85 -20.86 -31.28
C LEU A 145 5.25 -21.31 -31.69
N ILE A 146 6.25 -20.60 -31.18
CA ILE A 146 7.68 -20.90 -31.34
C ILE A 146 8.30 -20.76 -29.95
N LYS A 147 9.20 -21.68 -29.59
CA LYS A 147 9.91 -21.59 -28.30
C LYS A 147 11.02 -20.54 -28.38
N LEU A 148 11.33 -19.89 -27.27
CA LEU A 148 12.30 -18.78 -27.22
C LEU A 148 13.74 -19.21 -27.58
N ASP A 149 14.08 -20.48 -27.35
CA ASP A 149 15.36 -21.12 -27.70
C ASP A 149 15.52 -21.33 -29.22
N GLN A 150 14.42 -21.48 -29.96
CA GLN A 150 14.40 -21.62 -31.42
C GLN A 150 14.60 -20.28 -32.13
N LEU A 151 14.45 -19.15 -31.42
CA LEU A 151 14.65 -17.83 -32.00
C LEU A 151 16.14 -17.49 -32.14
N PRO A 152 16.56 -16.92 -33.29
CA PRO A 152 17.91 -16.41 -33.47
C PRO A 152 18.27 -15.36 -32.42
N LYS A 153 19.53 -15.37 -31.96
CA LYS A 153 20.00 -14.44 -30.92
C LYS A 153 19.83 -12.96 -31.33
N TYR A 154 20.20 -12.63 -32.56
CA TYR A 154 20.09 -11.25 -33.06
C TYR A 154 18.65 -10.72 -33.05
N LEU A 155 17.64 -11.59 -33.22
CA LEU A 155 16.24 -11.17 -33.17
C LEU A 155 15.82 -10.84 -31.75
N LYS A 156 16.23 -11.66 -30.77
CA LYS A 156 16.01 -11.38 -29.34
C LYS A 156 16.70 -10.08 -28.92
N ASP A 157 17.97 -9.92 -29.29
CA ASP A 157 18.76 -8.74 -28.94
C ASP A 157 18.19 -7.46 -29.59
N ALA A 158 17.74 -7.53 -30.85
CA ALA A 158 17.11 -6.41 -31.53
C ALA A 158 15.80 -5.98 -30.87
N THR A 159 14.91 -6.94 -30.53
CA THR A 159 13.66 -6.62 -29.82
C THR A 159 13.93 -5.98 -28.46
N LEU A 160 14.90 -6.49 -27.69
CA LEU A 160 15.29 -5.88 -26.41
C LEU A 160 15.83 -4.47 -26.62
N ALA A 161 16.70 -4.25 -27.60
CA ALA A 161 17.25 -2.93 -27.87
C ALA A 161 16.17 -1.89 -28.26
N THR A 162 15.13 -2.31 -28.97
CA THR A 162 14.04 -1.44 -29.45
C THR A 162 12.96 -1.20 -28.38
N GLU A 163 12.51 -2.24 -27.69
CA GLU A 163 11.40 -2.15 -26.73
C GLU A 163 11.89 -1.76 -25.33
N ASP A 164 12.83 -2.53 -24.79
CA ASP A 164 13.33 -2.36 -23.43
C ASP A 164 14.71 -2.99 -23.25
N LYS A 165 15.75 -2.14 -23.38
CA LYS A 165 17.15 -2.58 -23.29
C LYS A 165 17.53 -3.12 -21.91
N ASN A 166 16.75 -2.78 -20.88
CA ASN A 166 17.02 -3.15 -19.50
C ASN A 166 16.07 -4.24 -19.00
N PHE A 167 15.28 -4.87 -19.87
CA PHE A 167 14.24 -5.84 -19.51
C PHE A 167 14.68 -6.88 -18.46
N TYR A 168 15.89 -7.43 -18.58
CA TYR A 168 16.43 -8.43 -17.65
C TYR A 168 17.02 -7.87 -16.35
N HIS A 169 17.12 -6.55 -16.24
CA HIS A 169 17.79 -5.85 -15.13
C HIS A 169 16.81 -5.14 -14.18
N HIS A 170 15.51 -5.07 -14.51
CA HIS A 170 14.49 -4.55 -13.60
C HIS A 170 13.39 -5.58 -13.31
N PHE A 171 12.66 -5.36 -12.22
CA PHE A 171 11.59 -6.24 -11.73
C PHE A 171 10.25 -6.06 -12.52
N GLY A 172 10.33 -5.58 -13.77
CA GLY A 172 9.15 -5.28 -14.60
C GLY A 172 8.66 -3.83 -14.56
N VAL A 173 9.30 -2.95 -13.77
CA VAL A 173 9.08 -1.49 -13.83
C VAL A 173 10.44 -0.79 -13.90
N ASP A 174 10.58 0.16 -14.83
CA ASP A 174 11.74 1.07 -14.93
C ASP A 174 11.34 2.50 -14.47
N PRO A 175 11.63 2.88 -13.20
CA PRO A 175 11.32 4.22 -12.70
C PRO A 175 12.05 5.32 -13.47
N LEU A 176 13.27 5.07 -13.94
CA LEU A 176 14.02 6.06 -14.71
C LEU A 176 13.41 6.24 -16.10
N GLY A 177 12.93 5.15 -16.72
CA GLY A 177 12.16 5.17 -17.96
C GLY A 177 10.87 5.98 -17.82
N ILE A 178 10.11 5.76 -16.73
CA ILE A 178 8.88 6.52 -16.44
C ILE A 178 9.18 7.99 -16.27
N ILE A 179 10.19 8.33 -15.47
CA ILE A 179 10.59 9.73 -15.25
C ILE A 179 10.99 10.37 -16.58
N ARG A 180 11.78 9.69 -17.42
CA ARG A 180 12.17 10.19 -18.75
C ARG A 180 10.96 10.42 -19.67
N ALA A 181 9.91 9.62 -19.58
CA ALA A 181 8.73 9.77 -20.44
C ALA A 181 7.87 11.01 -20.08
N THR A 182 8.08 11.62 -18.91
CA THR A 182 7.30 12.79 -18.47
C THR A 182 7.78 14.13 -19.02
N PHE A 183 9.01 14.22 -19.55
CA PHE A 183 9.62 15.45 -20.05
C PHE A 183 10.28 15.24 -21.42
#